data_AF-A0A0T2Z1Y0-F1
#
_entry.id   AF-A0A0T2Z1Y0-F1
#
_cell.length_a   1.000
_cell.length_b   1.000
_cell.length_c   1.000
_cell.angle_alpha   90.00
_cell.angle_beta   90.00
_cell.angle_gamma   90.00
#
_symmetry.space_group_name_H-M   'P 1'
#
loop_
_entity.id
_entity.type
_entity.pdbx_description
1 polymer ?
#
loop_
_entity_poly.entity_id
_entity_poly.type
_entity_poly.pdbx_seq_one_letter_code
_entity_poly.pdbx_strand_id
1 'polypeptide(L)'
;MSQGFGGQVPAPHVQAKHREVTTYLVIIAAPEGPIAKLLLPDREQVAELDANTEEVTAMIMDRVPTVGAAGAEWDRLFAGYSAEERATAKIYTLDT
;
A
#
# COMPACT_ATOMS: atom_id res chain seq x y z
N MET A 1 -27.26 -1.03 -51.85
CA MET A 1 -26.65 -2.08 -51.02
C MET A 1 -25.20 -1.71 -50.75
N SER A 2 -24.67 -2.14 -49.60
CA SER A 2 -23.32 -1.92 -49.05
C SER A 2 -23.27 -0.95 -47.86
N GLN A 3 -23.59 -1.52 -46.69
CA GLN A 3 -23.30 -1.00 -45.35
C GLN A 3 -21.78 -0.96 -45.14
N GLY A 4 -21.24 0.22 -44.82
CA GLY A 4 -19.88 0.37 -44.29
C GLY A 4 -19.95 0.58 -42.79
N PHE A 5 -20.07 -0.50 -42.01
CA PHE A 5 -19.86 -0.42 -40.57
C PHE A 5 -18.36 -0.42 -40.28
N GLY A 6 -17.76 0.77 -40.22
CA GLY A 6 -16.47 0.99 -39.56
C GLY A 6 -16.69 0.95 -38.06
N GLY A 7 -16.78 -0.26 -37.49
CA GLY A 7 -16.77 -0.44 -36.04
C GLY A 7 -15.50 0.16 -35.46
N GLN A 8 -15.64 1.23 -34.70
CA GLN A 8 -14.56 1.86 -33.96
C GLN A 8 -13.76 0.78 -33.22
N VAL A 9 -12.47 0.71 -33.52
CA VAL A 9 -11.50 0.00 -32.67
C VAL A 9 -11.68 0.51 -31.24
N PRO A 10 -11.96 -0.35 -30.25
CA PRO A 10 -11.94 0.09 -28.86
C PRO A 10 -10.56 0.66 -28.59
N ALA A 11 -10.51 1.85 -28.01
CA ALA A 11 -9.27 2.51 -27.63
C ALA A 11 -8.35 1.47 -26.96
N PRO A 12 -7.05 1.43 -27.32
CA PRO A 12 -6.12 0.58 -26.59
C PRO A 12 -6.30 0.93 -25.12
N HIS A 13 -6.65 -0.06 -24.31
CA HIS A 13 -6.64 0.09 -22.87
C HIS A 13 -5.31 0.73 -22.53
N VAL A 14 -5.36 2.00 -22.14
CA VAL A 14 -4.18 2.71 -21.64
C VAL A 14 -3.87 1.96 -20.39
N GLN A 15 -2.96 0.99 -20.52
CA GLN A 15 -2.48 0.14 -19.46
C GLN A 15 -2.08 1.11 -18.36
N ALA A 16 -2.92 1.18 -17.32
CA ALA A 16 -2.87 2.23 -16.33
C ALA A 16 -1.44 2.27 -15.82
N LYS A 17 -0.74 3.33 -16.25
CA LYS A 17 0.59 3.79 -15.88
C LYS A 17 1.12 2.95 -14.73
N HIS A 18 1.89 1.91 -15.09
CA HIS A 18 2.69 1.05 -14.23
C HIS A 18 2.38 1.29 -12.75
N ARG A 19 1.33 0.63 -12.21
CA ARG A 19 0.93 0.71 -10.80
C ARG A 19 2.20 0.75 -9.99
N GLU A 20 2.56 1.92 -9.46
CA GLU A 20 3.82 2.10 -8.77
C GLU A 20 3.85 1.02 -7.70
N VAL A 21 4.82 0.12 -7.84
CA VAL A 21 4.82 -1.14 -7.14
C VAL A 21 4.85 -0.81 -5.67
N THR A 22 3.76 -1.10 -4.97
CA THR A 22 3.68 -0.86 -3.55
C THR A 22 4.74 -1.72 -2.89
N THR A 23 5.79 -1.08 -2.37
CA THR A 23 6.98 -1.78 -1.85
C THR A 23 6.87 -2.00 -0.36
N TYR A 24 6.11 -1.17 0.36
CA TYR A 24 6.01 -1.27 1.81
C TYR A 24 4.54 -1.28 2.24
N LEU A 25 4.26 -2.07 3.27
CA LEU A 25 3.01 -2.09 3.98
C LEU A 25 3.30 -1.87 5.46
N VAL A 26 2.73 -0.82 6.04
CA VAL A 26 2.95 -0.45 7.45
C VAL A 26 1.65 -0.67 8.20
N ILE A 27 1.67 -1.56 9.19
CA ILE A 27 0.56 -1.77 10.10
C ILE A 27 0.82 -0.98 11.37
N ILE A 28 -0.09 -0.08 11.71
CA ILE A 28 -0.04 0.77 12.90
C ILE A 28 -1.17 0.35 13.83
N ALA A 29 -0.85 0.02 15.08
CA ALA A 29 -1.86 -0.27 16.09
C ALA A 29 -2.42 1.05 16.63
N ALA A 30 -3.59 1.46 16.13
CA ALA A 30 -4.31 2.64 16.61
C ALA A 30 -5.42 2.22 17.60
N PRO A 31 -5.87 3.12 18.49
CA PRO A 31 -6.93 2.83 19.46
C PRO A 31 -8.27 2.48 18.79
N GLU A 32 -8.50 2.99 17.58
CA GLU A 32 -9.68 2.69 16.75
C GLU A 32 -9.61 1.33 16.04
N GLY A 33 -8.42 0.74 15.94
CA GLY A 33 -8.16 -0.51 15.23
C GLY A 33 -6.81 -0.49 14.51
N PRO A 34 -6.23 -1.64 14.16
CA PRO A 34 -4.98 -1.67 13.43
C PRO A 34 -5.20 -1.21 11.97
N ILE A 35 -4.45 -0.20 11.54
CA ILE A 35 -4.54 0.40 10.22
C ILE A 35 -3.35 -0.06 9.38
N ALA A 36 -3.60 -0.50 8.16
CA ALA A 36 -2.59 -0.94 7.19
C ALA A 36 -2.40 0.13 6.11
N LYS A 37 -1.27 0.83 6.13
CA LYS A 37 -0.92 1.84 5.12
C LYS A 37 -0.02 1.21 4.08
N LEU A 38 -0.39 1.36 2.81
CA LEU A 38 0.39 0.94 1.66
C LEU A 38 1.24 2.10 1.17
N LEU A 39 2.53 1.85 1.01
CA LEU A 39 3.51 2.84 0.60
C LEU A 39 4.32 2.39 -0.63
N LEU A 40 4.66 3.39 -1.44
CA LEU A 40 5.57 3.28 -2.59
C LEU A 40 7.03 3.16 -2.15
N PRO A 41 7.96 2.86 -3.09
CA PRO A 41 9.40 2.87 -2.79
C PRO A 41 9.90 4.21 -2.27
N ASP A 42 9.27 5.32 -2.66
CA ASP A 42 9.56 6.66 -2.12
C ASP A 42 8.99 6.88 -0.70
N ARG A 43 8.29 5.87 -0.15
CA ARG A 43 7.56 5.94 1.13
C ARG A 43 6.40 6.94 1.11
N GLU A 44 5.85 7.17 -0.08
CA GLU A 44 4.60 7.89 -0.27
C GLU A 44 3.42 6.95 0.02
N GLN A 45 2.51 7.36 0.90
CA GLN A 45 1.27 6.62 1.18
C GLN A 45 0.36 6.69 -0.05
N VAL A 46 0.02 5.54 -0.61
CA VAL A 46 -0.89 5.43 -1.76
C VAL A 46 -2.28 4.95 -1.38
N ALA A 47 -2.38 4.13 -0.33
CA ALA A 47 -3.64 3.60 0.12
C ALA A 47 -3.62 3.31 1.61
N GLU A 48 -4.80 3.32 2.20
CA GLU A 48 -5.04 2.91 3.57
C GLU A 48 -6.08 1.79 3.54
N LEU A 49 -5.79 0.73 4.28
CA LEU A 49 -6.57 -0.48 4.37
C LEU A 49 -6.76 -0.81 5.85
N ASP A 50 -7.80 -1.58 6.14
CA ASP A 50 -7.98 -2.14 7.46
C ASP A 50 -7.04 -3.35 7.62
N ALA A 51 -6.23 -3.38 8.68
CA ALA A 51 -5.23 -4.42 8.84
C ALA A 51 -5.85 -5.82 9.10
N ASN A 52 -7.14 -5.88 9.43
CA ASN A 52 -7.88 -7.11 9.65
C ASN A 52 -8.46 -7.72 8.36
N THR A 53 -8.25 -7.07 7.20
CA THR A 53 -8.78 -7.58 5.93
C THR A 53 -8.01 -8.81 5.45
N GLU A 54 -8.71 -9.68 4.72
CA GLU A 54 -8.11 -10.84 4.04
C GLU A 54 -7.03 -10.40 3.04
N GLU A 55 -7.23 -9.25 2.39
CA GLU A 55 -6.26 -8.66 1.46
C GLU A 55 -4.94 -8.37 2.18
N VAL A 56 -4.97 -7.61 3.29
CA VAL A 56 -3.76 -7.31 4.06
C VAL A 56 -3.13 -8.58 4.61
N THR A 57 -3.93 -9.51 5.11
CA THR A 57 -3.47 -10.80 5.64
C THR A 57 -2.73 -11.60 4.56
N ALA A 58 -3.26 -11.67 3.34
CA ALA A 58 -2.61 -12.32 2.21
C ALA A 58 -1.34 -11.57 1.78
N MET A 59 -1.33 -10.24 1.85
CA MET A 59 -0.15 -9.41 1.54
C MET A 59 0.98 -9.53 2.56
N ILE A 60 0.71 -9.92 3.80
CA ILE A 60 1.76 -10.15 4.82
C ILE A 60 2.02 -11.63 5.09
N MET A 61 1.25 -12.51 4.46
CA MET A 61 1.42 -13.96 4.57
C MET A 61 2.86 -14.32 4.15
N ASP A 62 3.56 -15.04 5.04
CA ASP A 62 4.97 -15.45 4.88
C ASP A 62 6.01 -14.30 4.91
N ARG A 63 5.60 -13.07 5.23
CA ARG A 63 6.53 -11.93 5.35
C ARG A 63 6.88 -11.65 6.81
N VAL A 64 8.15 -11.40 7.07
CA VAL A 64 8.62 -11.01 8.40
C VAL A 64 8.47 -9.50 8.54
N PRO A 65 7.64 -9.00 9.48
CA PRO A 65 7.58 -7.58 9.75
C PRO A 65 8.85 -7.12 10.46
N THR A 66 9.32 -5.95 10.07
CA THR A 66 10.21 -5.15 10.90
C THR A 66 9.35 -4.39 11.91
N VAL A 67 9.53 -4.69 13.20
CA VAL A 67 8.82 -4.01 14.29
C VAL A 67 9.59 -2.74 14.66
N GLY A 68 8.87 -1.64 14.78
CA GLY A 68 9.41 -0.35 15.15
C GLY A 68 9.89 0.44 13.93
N ALA A 69 9.23 1.58 13.70
CA ALA A 69 9.56 2.47 12.60
C ALA A 69 10.59 3.53 13.00
N ALA A 70 11.70 3.14 13.66
CA ALA A 70 12.66 4.09 14.26
C ALA A 70 13.51 4.90 13.25
N GLY A 71 13.52 4.52 11.97
CA GLY A 71 14.24 5.26 10.92
C GLY A 71 13.63 6.65 10.64
N ALA A 72 14.48 7.63 10.32
CA ALA A 72 14.06 8.99 9.97
C ALA A 72 13.15 9.04 8.72
N GLU A 73 13.26 8.02 7.88
CA GLU A 73 12.41 7.84 6.69
C GLU A 73 10.93 7.61 7.03
N TRP A 74 10.63 7.09 8.22
CA TRP A 74 9.27 6.85 8.70
C TRP A 74 8.70 8.05 9.45
N ASP A 75 9.54 9.03 9.81
CA ASP A 75 9.14 10.18 10.63
C ASP A 75 8.01 10.99 9.99
N ARG A 76 8.02 11.11 8.65
CA ARG A 76 6.93 11.76 7.89
C ARG A 76 5.61 10.99 7.97
N LEU A 77 5.66 9.66 7.91
CA LEU A 77 4.47 8.82 8.01
C LEU A 77 3.89 8.84 9.43
N PHE A 78 4.78 8.83 10.43
CA PHE A 78 4.44 8.88 11.85
C PHE A 78 4.34 10.32 12.37
N ALA A 79 4.29 11.33 11.51
CA ALA A 79 4.16 12.72 11.92
C ALA A 79 2.79 12.93 12.57
N GLY A 80 2.76 13.02 13.90
CA GLY A 80 1.52 13.10 14.70
C GLY A 80 1.16 11.82 15.45
N TYR A 81 1.90 10.73 15.23
CA TYR A 81 1.80 9.50 16.03
C TYR A 81 2.74 9.55 17.24
N SER A 82 2.37 8.87 18.31
CA SER A 82 3.17 8.76 19.53
C SER A 82 4.35 7.81 19.33
N ALA A 83 5.38 7.97 20.16
CA ALA A 83 6.54 7.07 20.14
C ALA A 83 6.16 5.59 20.37
N GLU A 84 5.10 5.34 21.13
CA GLU A 84 4.55 4.00 21.38
C GLU A 84 3.94 3.38 20.11
N GLU A 85 3.16 4.16 19.36
CA GLU A 85 2.55 3.74 18.09
C GLU A 85 3.63 3.45 17.04
N ARG A 86 4.67 4.29 17.00
CA ARG A 86 5.85 4.10 16.14
C ARG A 86 6.65 2.86 16.54
N ALA A 87 6.78 2.56 17.83
CA ALA A 87 7.51 1.39 18.34
C ALA A 87 6.76 0.07 18.09
N THR A 88 5.43 0.12 18.10
CA THR A 88 4.56 -1.05 17.86
C THR A 88 4.20 -1.25 16.39
N ALA A 89 4.51 -0.27 15.53
CA ALA A 89 4.31 -0.37 14.09
C ALA A 89 5.06 -1.55 13.48
N LYS A 90 4.41 -2.25 12.55
CA LYS A 90 4.96 -3.39 11.82
C LYS A 90 5.10 -3.03 10.35
N ILE A 91 6.33 -3.00 9.86
CA ILE A 91 6.65 -2.67 8.47
C ILE A 91 6.93 -3.97 7.72
N TYR A 92 6.16 -4.23 6.67
CA TYR A 92 6.35 -5.35 5.77
C TYR A 92 6.89 -4.84 4.44
N THR A 93 7.98 -5.42 3.96
CA THR A 93 8.46 -5.16 2.61
C THR A 93 7.75 -6.11 1.65
N LEU A 94 6.93 -5.54 0.78
CA LEU A 94 6.32 -6.20 -0.35
C LEU A 94 7.34 -6.18 -1.49
N ASP A 95 8.37 -7.01 -1.39
CA ASP A 95 9.23 -7.32 -2.53
C ASP A 95 8.33 -8.05 -3.54
N THR A 96 8.12 -7.47 -4.72
CA THR A 96 7.31 -8.05 -5.81
C THR A 96 8.22 -8.46 -6.96
#